data_AF-A0A0H3L380-F1
#
_entry.id   AF-A0A0H3L380-F1
#
_cell.length_a   1.000
_cell.length_b   1.000
_cell.length_c   1.000
_cell.angle_alpha   90.00
_cell.angle_beta   90.00
_cell.angle_gamma   90.00
#
_symmetry.space_group_name_H-M   'P 1'
#
loop_
_entity.id
_entity.type
_entity.pdbx_description
1 polymer ?
#
loop_
_entity_poly.entity_id
_entity_poly.type
_entity_poly.pdbx_seq_one_letter_code
_entity_poly.pdbx_strand_id
1 'polypeptide(L)'
;MGEAEFRRRMHDIVMADNVTDALSRMIDNLSPAPVTFKSKKQKEMFRMPFRFQRNMMILCLLVISLPSISLPLSQYQQFDGLIREPLTLEVTLSNGQFAELDAFVTRPSGTGAAPLVLITNGTEGSRAFDRGIMNPNRMSGTALAFARHGYAAVVVLREGYGHSSGNAEYAGGSCEQPRHQLAGQRDRMDLLAALAVLQRQPWASRENAILAGMSSGGFAVLATSAANPPGVSAVINFDGGRGANKDKSLCDGPGLLTAFERYGATARLPSLWLYSANDQDFSPDMGRTFYDAYRRQGGSAEFREMPPFGKNGHVFMDSAPEAFWWQTVSAFLQANHLPYQEVVSLPDTTLPVPAALNKAGAEAFKHYTSSRLYEKAFAIGPEGAWGSAYWARTGDDAASIALEYCNTFNRGDKGSCRLYAIGDAVVLR
;
A
#
# COMPACT_ATOMS: atom_id res chain seq x y z
N MET A 1 35.44 40.95 -0.91
CA MET A 1 34.22 41.60 -0.38
C MET A 1 33.90 40.97 0.96
N GLY A 2 33.62 41.76 2.00
CA GLY A 2 33.34 41.25 3.35
C GLY A 2 31.91 40.71 3.50
N GLU A 3 31.69 39.78 4.43
CA GLU A 3 30.43 39.05 4.62
C GLU A 3 29.21 39.95 4.87
N ALA A 4 29.40 41.06 5.59
CA ALA A 4 28.32 42.03 5.85
C ALA A 4 27.86 42.76 4.58
N GLU A 5 28.78 43.07 3.67
CA GLU A 5 28.46 43.71 2.39
C GLU A 5 27.79 42.72 1.43
N PHE A 6 28.19 41.45 1.48
CA PHE A 6 27.56 40.37 0.72
C PHE A 6 26.10 40.15 1.15
N ARG A 7 25.82 40.07 2.46
CA ARG A 7 24.45 39.89 2.96
C ARG A 7 23.53 41.06 2.62
N ARG A 8 24.04 42.29 2.69
CA ARG A 8 23.25 43.49 2.34
C ARG A 8 22.83 43.49 0.87
N ARG A 9 23.76 43.15 -0.03
CA ARG A 9 23.48 43.08 -1.47
C ARG A 9 22.55 41.91 -1.84
N MET A 10 22.64 40.78 -1.13
CA MET A 10 21.71 39.66 -1.31
C MET A 10 20.28 40.01 -0.84
N HIS A 11 20.15 40.79 0.23
CA HIS A 11 18.85 41.26 0.71
C HIS A 11 18.16 42.18 -0.32
N ASP A 12 18.91 43.07 -0.96
CA ASP A 12 18.36 43.98 -1.97
C ASP A 12 17.94 43.26 -3.27
N ILE A 13 18.54 42.11 -3.59
CA ILE A 13 18.15 41.27 -4.75
C ILE A 13 16.82 40.54 -4.49
N VAL A 14 16.59 40.08 -3.26
CA VAL A 14 15.34 39.40 -2.88
C VAL A 14 14.16 40.37 -2.86
N MET A 15 14.42 41.66 -2.64
CA MET A 15 13.40 42.71 -2.55
C MET A 15 13.20 43.51 -3.85
N ALA A 16 13.89 43.17 -4.93
CA ALA A 16 13.76 43.87 -6.21
C ALA A 16 12.67 43.25 -7.08
N ASP A 17 11.75 44.07 -7.60
CA ASP A 17 10.64 43.65 -8.47
C ASP A 17 11.10 42.97 -9.79
N ASN A 18 12.37 43.13 -10.17
CA ASN A 18 12.97 42.42 -11.30
C ASN A 18 14.45 42.06 -11.01
N VAL A 19 14.63 40.83 -10.51
CA VAL A 19 15.92 40.22 -10.12
C VAL A 19 16.97 40.27 -11.23
N THR A 20 16.56 40.21 -12.49
CA THR A 20 17.42 40.22 -13.68
C THR A 20 18.20 41.54 -13.84
N ASP A 21 17.54 42.66 -13.53
CA ASP A 21 18.10 44.00 -13.70
C ASP A 21 19.11 44.33 -12.57
N ALA A 22 18.84 43.82 -11.37
CA ALA A 22 19.73 43.94 -10.22
C ALA A 22 21.04 43.14 -10.40
N LEU A 23 20.96 41.95 -11.02
CA LEU A 23 22.13 41.13 -11.35
C LEU A 23 23.02 41.77 -12.42
N SER A 24 22.44 42.40 -13.44
CA SER A 24 23.19 43.13 -14.49
C SER A 24 24.05 44.25 -13.91
N ARG A 25 23.49 45.09 -13.02
CA ARG A 25 24.22 46.22 -12.41
C ARG A 25 25.36 45.78 -11.48
N MET A 26 25.30 44.56 -10.95
CA MET A 26 26.36 44.00 -10.13
C MET A 26 27.54 43.51 -10.98
N ILE A 27 27.25 42.97 -12.17
CA ILE A 27 28.27 42.52 -13.14
C ILE A 27 29.02 43.71 -13.73
N ASP A 28 28.31 44.80 -14.05
CA ASP A 28 28.90 46.01 -14.65
C ASP A 28 29.87 46.76 -13.71
N ASN A 29 29.76 46.57 -12.39
CA ASN A 29 30.61 47.24 -11.39
C ASN A 29 31.88 46.45 -11.00
N LEU A 30 32.12 45.29 -11.62
CA LEU A 30 33.36 44.53 -11.40
C LEU A 30 34.50 45.10 -12.27
N SER A 31 35.20 46.12 -11.77
CA SER A 31 36.50 46.52 -12.35
C SER A 31 37.55 45.42 -12.11
N PRO A 32 38.30 44.97 -13.13
CA PRO A 32 39.28 43.92 -12.96
C PRO A 32 40.55 44.43 -12.26
N ALA A 33 40.95 43.77 -11.18
CA ALA A 33 42.26 43.97 -10.56
C ALA A 33 43.39 43.53 -11.51
N PRO A 34 44.57 44.16 -11.48
CA PRO A 34 45.66 43.83 -12.41
C PRO A 34 46.27 42.46 -12.09
N VAL A 35 46.15 41.52 -13.03
CA VAL A 35 46.78 40.19 -12.96
C VAL A 35 48.22 40.29 -13.49
N THR A 36 49.20 39.88 -12.68
CA THR A 36 50.59 39.74 -13.13
C THR A 36 50.84 38.29 -13.57
N PHE A 37 51.26 38.11 -14.83
CA PHE A 37 51.54 36.80 -15.42
C PHE A 37 53.02 36.45 -15.34
N LYS A 38 53.35 35.25 -14.84
CA LYS A 38 54.74 34.81 -14.57
C LYS A 38 55.42 34.08 -15.73
N SER A 39 54.77 33.90 -16.89
CA SER A 39 55.42 33.32 -18.07
C SER A 39 54.84 33.80 -19.41
N LYS A 40 55.66 33.72 -20.47
CA LYS A 40 55.28 34.07 -21.85
C LYS A 40 54.09 33.24 -22.35
N LYS A 41 53.98 31.96 -21.94
CA LYS A 41 52.85 31.06 -22.24
C LYS A 41 51.54 31.46 -21.55
N GLN A 42 51.58 32.01 -20.32
CA GLN A 42 50.37 32.50 -19.64
C GLN A 42 49.79 33.76 -20.30
N LYS A 43 50.64 34.57 -20.94
CA LYS A 43 50.23 35.80 -21.65
C LYS A 43 49.55 35.51 -23.00
N GLU A 44 49.86 34.37 -23.63
CA GLU A 44 49.26 33.96 -24.91
C GLU A 44 47.90 33.28 -24.72
N MET A 45 47.69 32.54 -23.62
CA MET A 45 46.42 31.89 -23.32
C MET A 45 45.28 32.88 -23.00
N PHE A 46 45.62 34.10 -22.55
CA PHE A 46 44.67 35.17 -22.24
C PHE A 46 44.34 36.08 -23.44
N ARG A 47 44.87 35.78 -24.65
CA ARG A 47 44.61 36.52 -25.90
C ARG A 47 43.64 35.77 -26.83
N MET A 48 42.60 35.13 -26.29
CA MET A 48 41.49 34.68 -27.14
C MET A 48 40.52 35.84 -27.41
N PRO A 49 40.04 36.00 -28.65
CA PRO A 49 39.16 37.11 -29.01
C PRO A 49 37.85 37.03 -28.21
N PHE A 50 37.36 38.18 -27.74
CA PHE A 50 36.15 38.36 -26.91
C PHE A 50 34.90 37.61 -27.41
N ARG A 51 34.85 37.27 -28.70
CA ARG A 51 33.83 36.40 -29.32
C ARG A 51 33.77 34.98 -28.73
N PHE A 52 34.89 34.43 -28.25
CA PHE A 52 34.94 33.06 -27.71
C PHE A 52 34.40 32.98 -26.28
N GLN A 53 34.68 33.99 -25.44
CA GLN A 53 34.12 34.08 -24.08
C GLN A 53 32.60 34.37 -24.10
N ARG A 54 32.13 35.16 -25.07
CA ARG A 54 30.69 35.42 -25.24
C ARG A 54 29.91 34.17 -25.66
N ASN A 55 30.49 33.32 -26.52
CA ASN A 55 29.86 32.06 -26.91
C ASN A 55 29.84 31.04 -25.77
N MET A 56 30.81 31.05 -24.85
CA MET A 56 30.83 30.16 -23.67
C MET A 56 29.78 30.57 -22.62
N MET A 57 29.54 31.87 -22.41
CA MET A 57 28.46 32.36 -21.55
C MET A 57 27.06 32.11 -22.13
N ILE A 58 26.88 32.26 -23.45
CA ILE A 58 25.62 31.92 -24.13
C ILE A 58 25.35 30.42 -24.03
N LEU A 59 26.38 29.56 -24.10
CA LEU A 59 26.25 28.12 -23.90
C LEU A 59 25.85 27.77 -22.45
N CYS A 60 26.36 28.49 -21.45
CA CYS A 60 25.94 28.31 -20.04
C CYS A 60 24.53 28.84 -19.75
N LEU A 61 24.08 29.90 -20.44
CA LEU A 61 22.71 30.42 -20.30
C LEU A 61 21.67 29.58 -21.04
N LEU A 62 22.04 28.91 -22.14
CA LEU A 62 21.18 27.92 -22.83
C LEU A 62 20.96 26.63 -22.03
N VAL A 63 21.82 26.33 -21.04
CA VAL A 63 21.62 25.20 -20.10
C VAL A 63 20.61 25.54 -19.00
N ILE A 64 20.29 26.82 -18.77
CA ILE A 64 19.30 27.28 -17.78
C ILE A 64 17.89 27.37 -18.38
N SER A 65 17.75 27.29 -19.70
CA SER A 65 16.48 27.16 -20.42
C SER A 65 16.19 25.71 -20.83
N LEU A 66 16.47 24.75 -19.95
CA LEU A 66 15.88 23.41 -20.09
C LEU A 66 14.38 23.56 -19.74
N PRO A 67 13.45 23.00 -20.55
CA PRO A 67 12.08 22.85 -20.09
C PRO A 67 12.15 22.11 -18.76
N SER A 68 11.33 22.52 -17.79
CA SER A 68 11.12 21.79 -16.54
C SER A 68 11.19 20.30 -16.88
N ILE A 69 12.24 19.62 -16.41
CA ILE A 69 12.33 18.18 -16.60
C ILE A 69 11.16 17.67 -15.77
N SER A 70 10.01 17.48 -16.42
CA SER A 70 8.97 16.62 -15.92
C SER A 70 9.67 15.30 -15.74
N LEU A 71 10.09 15.01 -14.50
CA LEU A 71 10.51 13.68 -14.13
C LEU A 71 9.44 12.76 -14.69
N PRO A 72 9.80 11.75 -15.50
CA PRO A 72 8.82 10.86 -16.05
C PRO A 72 7.96 10.37 -14.88
N LEU A 73 6.64 10.55 -14.98
CA LEU A 73 5.70 9.94 -14.05
C LEU A 73 6.13 8.48 -13.93
N SER A 74 6.26 8.00 -12.70
CA SER A 74 6.65 6.61 -12.48
C SER A 74 5.73 5.73 -13.34
N GLN A 75 6.26 4.72 -14.03
CA GLN A 75 5.42 3.75 -14.77
C GLN A 75 4.37 3.08 -13.85
N TYR A 76 4.57 3.22 -12.54
CA TYR A 76 3.76 2.71 -11.46
C TYR A 76 2.84 3.77 -10.83
N GLN A 77 2.83 5.00 -11.33
CA GLN A 77 1.89 6.02 -10.90
C GLN A 77 0.51 5.71 -11.47
N GLN A 78 -0.37 5.17 -10.62
CA GLN A 78 -1.73 4.79 -11.00
C GLN A 78 -2.77 5.85 -10.63
N PHE A 79 -2.54 6.59 -9.54
CA PHE A 79 -3.32 7.77 -9.17
C PHE A 79 -2.38 8.96 -9.00
N ASP A 80 -2.86 10.18 -9.27
CA ASP A 80 -2.08 11.38 -9.03
C ASP A 80 -1.66 11.46 -7.55
N GLY A 81 -0.35 11.56 -7.31
CA GLY A 81 0.23 11.59 -5.96
C GLY A 81 0.47 10.22 -5.31
N LEU A 82 0.08 9.10 -5.93
CA LEU A 82 0.33 7.74 -5.44
C LEU A 82 1.08 6.89 -6.46
N ILE A 83 2.03 6.11 -5.95
CA ILE A 83 2.79 5.12 -6.70
C ILE A 83 2.41 3.73 -6.18
N ARG A 84 2.09 2.81 -7.09
CA ARG A 84 1.84 1.40 -6.79
C ARG A 84 2.77 0.48 -7.57
N GLU A 85 3.69 -0.15 -6.85
CA GLU A 85 4.76 -0.98 -7.41
C GLU A 85 4.59 -2.43 -6.97
N PRO A 86 4.62 -3.43 -7.89
CA PRO A 86 4.74 -4.83 -7.49
C PRO A 86 6.09 -5.06 -6.81
N LEU A 87 6.11 -5.93 -5.80
CA LEU A 87 7.30 -6.27 -5.05
C LEU A 87 7.45 -7.79 -4.93
N THR A 88 8.69 -8.25 -4.92
CA THR A 88 9.04 -9.58 -4.43
C THR A 88 10.06 -9.37 -3.32
N LEU A 89 9.68 -9.70 -2.09
CA LEU A 89 10.56 -9.52 -0.95
C LEU A 89 11.41 -10.78 -0.78
N GLU A 90 12.68 -10.67 -1.14
CA GLU A 90 13.70 -11.65 -0.81
C GLU A 90 14.11 -11.48 0.65
N VAL A 91 13.80 -12.47 1.49
CA VAL A 91 14.03 -12.40 2.94
C VAL A 91 14.85 -13.58 3.44
N THR A 92 15.56 -13.36 4.55
CA THR A 92 16.13 -14.44 5.37
C THR A 92 15.33 -14.53 6.65
N LEU A 93 14.68 -15.67 6.86
CA LEU A 93 13.89 -15.95 8.05
C LEU A 93 14.80 -16.15 9.28
N SER A 94 14.24 -16.05 10.48
CA SER A 94 15.02 -16.18 11.72
C SER A 94 15.65 -17.56 11.94
N ASN A 95 15.20 -18.58 11.20
CA ASN A 95 15.80 -19.92 11.18
C ASN A 95 16.94 -20.07 10.14
N GLY A 96 17.31 -18.98 9.45
CA GLY A 96 18.35 -18.95 8.43
C GLY A 96 17.90 -19.38 7.03
N GLN A 97 16.63 -19.78 6.85
CA GLN A 97 16.11 -20.13 5.53
C GLN A 97 15.82 -18.88 4.69
N PHE A 98 16.06 -19.01 3.40
CA PHE A 98 15.64 -18.02 2.42
C PHE A 98 14.16 -18.21 2.09
N ALA A 99 13.44 -17.09 1.92
CA ALA A 99 12.08 -17.08 1.40
C ALA A 99 11.88 -15.90 0.44
N GLU A 100 10.98 -16.09 -0.51
CA GLU A 100 10.45 -15.03 -1.37
C GLU A 100 9.00 -14.76 -0.97
N LEU A 101 8.65 -13.51 -0.71
CA LEU A 101 7.29 -13.13 -0.35
C LEU A 101 6.66 -12.24 -1.44
N ASP A 102 5.52 -12.66 -1.96
CA ASP A 102 4.71 -11.96 -2.96
C ASP A 102 4.06 -10.73 -2.35
N ALA A 103 4.33 -9.56 -2.92
CA ALA A 103 3.94 -8.30 -2.32
C ALA A 103 3.66 -7.21 -3.36
N PHE A 104 3.09 -6.10 -2.90
CA PHE A 104 3.18 -4.82 -3.59
C PHE A 104 3.25 -3.70 -2.56
N VAL A 105 3.69 -2.52 -2.98
CA VAL A 105 3.59 -1.29 -2.19
C VAL A 105 2.69 -0.29 -2.89
N THR A 106 1.81 0.37 -2.13
CA THR A 106 1.18 1.63 -2.50
C THR A 106 1.72 2.71 -1.56
N ARG A 107 2.26 3.80 -2.11
CA ARG A 107 2.83 4.90 -1.31
C ARG A 107 2.63 6.27 -1.96
N PRO A 108 2.66 7.37 -1.19
CA PRO A 108 2.79 8.71 -1.73
C PRO A 108 4.01 8.85 -2.66
N SER A 109 3.86 9.63 -3.74
CA SER A 109 4.92 9.86 -4.74
C SER A 109 6.03 10.81 -4.28
N GLY A 110 5.87 11.46 -3.12
CA GLY A 110 6.83 12.41 -2.56
C GLY A 110 8.20 11.79 -2.21
N THR A 111 9.19 12.64 -1.97
CA THR A 111 10.60 12.24 -1.73
C THR A 111 10.91 11.86 -0.28
N GLY A 112 9.91 11.86 0.62
CA GLY A 112 10.08 11.58 2.04
C GLY A 112 9.89 10.11 2.37
N ALA A 113 10.60 9.63 3.40
CA ALA A 113 10.38 8.31 3.97
C ALA A 113 9.01 8.28 4.69
N ALA A 114 8.08 7.47 4.20
CA ALA A 114 6.74 7.36 4.76
C ALA A 114 6.67 6.27 5.84
N PRO A 115 5.89 6.43 6.92
CA PRO A 115 5.62 5.33 7.84
C PRO A 115 5.01 4.14 7.12
N LEU A 116 5.39 2.94 7.54
CA LEU A 116 4.94 1.70 6.91
C LEU A 116 3.58 1.26 7.47
N VAL A 117 2.74 0.68 6.61
CA VAL A 117 1.73 -0.27 7.07
C VAL A 117 2.02 -1.60 6.40
N LEU A 118 2.35 -2.62 7.19
CA LEU A 118 2.53 -3.98 6.70
C LEU A 118 1.22 -4.74 6.85
N ILE A 119 0.59 -5.04 5.72
CA ILE A 119 -0.72 -5.67 5.61
C ILE A 119 -0.52 -7.13 5.18
N THR A 120 -1.16 -8.07 5.88
CA THR A 120 -1.04 -9.51 5.55
C THR A 120 -2.39 -10.18 5.30
N ASN A 121 -2.35 -11.25 4.51
CA ASN A 121 -3.51 -12.07 4.14
C ASN A 121 -4.07 -12.92 5.28
N GLY A 122 -5.36 -13.23 5.18
CA GLY A 122 -6.02 -14.35 5.86
C GLY A 122 -5.90 -15.68 5.10
N THR A 123 -6.73 -16.65 5.46
CA THR A 123 -6.77 -17.99 4.85
C THR A 123 -8.17 -18.25 4.32
N GLU A 124 -8.32 -18.69 3.06
CA GLU A 124 -9.64 -18.98 2.47
C GLU A 124 -10.11 -20.42 2.83
N GLY A 125 -9.19 -21.26 3.32
CA GLY A 125 -9.51 -22.58 3.85
C GLY A 125 -9.35 -23.72 2.83
N SER A 126 -8.79 -23.46 1.65
CA SER A 126 -8.33 -24.52 0.75
C SER A 126 -6.93 -24.24 0.21
N ARG A 127 -6.05 -25.24 0.29
CA ARG A 127 -4.67 -25.14 -0.23
C ARG A 127 -4.62 -24.77 -1.71
N ALA A 128 -5.57 -25.26 -2.51
CA ALA A 128 -5.64 -24.95 -3.93
C ALA A 128 -5.87 -23.44 -4.16
N PHE A 129 -6.76 -22.83 -3.38
CA PHE A 129 -7.02 -21.41 -3.48
C PHE A 129 -5.89 -20.57 -2.88
N ASP A 130 -5.47 -20.89 -1.66
CA ASP A 130 -4.43 -20.15 -0.93
C ASP A 130 -3.14 -20.09 -1.75
N ARG A 131 -2.76 -21.20 -2.40
CA ARG A 131 -1.56 -21.28 -3.24
C ARG A 131 -1.79 -20.77 -4.66
N GLY A 132 -2.86 -21.19 -5.31
CA GLY A 132 -3.04 -21.03 -6.76
C GLY A 132 -3.77 -19.76 -7.19
N ILE A 133 -4.55 -19.15 -6.29
CA ILE A 133 -5.47 -18.05 -6.63
C ILE A 133 -5.20 -16.81 -5.78
N MET A 134 -4.83 -16.97 -4.52
CA MET A 134 -4.53 -15.85 -3.65
C MET A 134 -3.41 -14.99 -4.23
N ASN A 135 -3.60 -13.69 -4.16
CA ASN A 135 -2.63 -12.69 -4.59
C ASN A 135 -2.80 -11.44 -3.71
N PRO A 136 -1.77 -10.59 -3.57
CA PRO A 136 -1.80 -9.47 -2.62
C PRO A 136 -2.89 -8.44 -2.96
N ASN A 137 -3.38 -8.35 -4.21
CA ASN A 137 -4.35 -7.33 -4.61
C ASN A 137 -5.71 -7.46 -3.92
N ARG A 138 -6.00 -8.57 -3.24
CA ARG A 138 -7.18 -8.73 -2.38
C ARG A 138 -7.29 -7.65 -1.30
N MET A 139 -6.16 -7.20 -0.78
CA MET A 139 -6.09 -6.14 0.24
C MET A 139 -5.71 -4.77 -0.34
N SER A 140 -5.84 -4.59 -1.66
CA SER A 140 -5.44 -3.34 -2.32
C SER A 140 -6.30 -2.13 -1.95
N GLY A 141 -7.58 -2.33 -1.65
CA GLY A 141 -8.45 -1.28 -1.11
C GLY A 141 -7.97 -0.77 0.24
N THR A 142 -7.58 -1.67 1.14
CA THR A 142 -7.00 -1.32 2.45
C THR A 142 -5.67 -0.58 2.29
N ALA A 143 -4.79 -1.08 1.42
CA ALA A 143 -3.50 -0.44 1.15
C ALA A 143 -3.68 0.97 0.57
N LEU A 144 -4.64 1.15 -0.34
CA LEU A 144 -4.97 2.44 -0.91
C LEU A 144 -5.47 3.42 0.16
N ALA A 145 -6.34 2.98 1.08
CA ALA A 145 -6.81 3.80 2.18
C ALA A 145 -5.63 4.31 3.03
N PHE A 146 -4.73 3.44 3.48
CA PHE A 146 -3.55 3.89 4.24
C PHE A 146 -2.63 4.80 3.42
N ALA A 147 -2.40 4.51 2.14
CA ALA A 147 -1.53 5.33 1.30
C ALA A 147 -2.06 6.75 1.10
N ARG A 148 -3.37 6.91 0.95
CA ARG A 148 -4.04 8.23 0.91
C ARG A 148 -3.84 9.04 2.19
N HIS A 149 -3.52 8.38 3.30
CA HIS A 149 -3.29 8.98 4.61
C HIS A 149 -1.80 9.04 4.99
N GLY A 150 -0.92 8.95 3.99
CA GLY A 150 0.51 9.28 4.12
C GLY A 150 1.42 8.10 4.42
N TYR A 151 0.92 6.87 4.36
CA TYR A 151 1.73 5.68 4.61
C TYR A 151 2.30 5.06 3.32
N ALA A 152 3.45 4.41 3.43
CA ALA A 152 3.82 3.38 2.48
C ALA A 152 3.17 2.06 2.91
N ALA A 153 2.03 1.73 2.30
CA ALA A 153 1.23 0.56 2.59
C ALA A 153 1.71 -0.62 1.74
N VAL A 154 2.28 -1.63 2.40
CA VAL A 154 2.80 -2.85 1.77
C VAL A 154 1.87 -3.99 2.09
N VAL A 155 1.29 -4.60 1.08
CA VAL A 155 0.60 -5.89 1.25
C VAL A 155 1.61 -6.99 0.96
N VAL A 156 1.79 -7.90 1.90
CA VAL A 156 2.66 -9.07 1.78
C VAL A 156 1.86 -10.34 2.00
N LEU A 157 2.08 -11.34 1.16
CA LEU A 157 1.59 -12.69 1.39
C LEU A 157 2.63 -13.49 2.18
N ARG A 158 2.21 -14.12 3.27
CA ARG A 158 3.05 -15.04 4.06
C ARG A 158 3.51 -16.24 3.22
N GLU A 159 4.51 -16.98 3.70
CA GLU A 159 4.88 -18.25 3.09
C GLU A 159 3.64 -19.13 2.92
N GLY A 160 3.55 -19.88 1.82
CA GLY A 160 2.38 -20.72 1.56
C GLY A 160 1.34 -20.16 0.60
N TYR A 161 1.29 -18.83 0.45
CA TYR A 161 0.20 -18.12 -0.23
C TYR A 161 0.66 -17.48 -1.53
N GLY A 162 -0.18 -17.56 -2.56
CA GLY A 162 0.13 -17.02 -3.89
C GLY A 162 1.51 -17.43 -4.39
N HIS A 163 2.30 -16.45 -4.83
CA HIS A 163 3.65 -16.69 -5.32
C HIS A 163 4.72 -16.70 -4.20
N SER A 164 4.36 -16.50 -2.93
CA SER A 164 5.33 -16.60 -1.82
C SER A 164 5.86 -18.02 -1.69
N SER A 165 7.14 -18.22 -1.38
CA SER A 165 7.74 -19.55 -1.24
C SER A 165 7.20 -20.33 -0.02
N GLY A 166 7.82 -21.47 0.29
CA GLY A 166 7.57 -22.17 1.55
C GLY A 166 6.18 -22.79 1.69
N ASN A 167 5.74 -22.97 2.94
CA ASN A 167 4.48 -23.62 3.27
C ASN A 167 3.62 -22.71 4.15
N ALA A 168 2.30 -22.78 3.96
CA ALA A 168 1.35 -22.04 4.77
C ALA A 168 1.49 -22.40 6.26
N GLU A 169 1.08 -21.48 7.12
CA GLU A 169 1.18 -21.61 8.56
C GLU A 169 0.45 -22.85 9.10
N TYR A 170 -0.60 -23.29 8.42
CA TYR A 170 -1.37 -24.49 8.74
C TYR A 170 -0.72 -25.80 8.27
N ALA A 171 0.40 -25.77 7.53
CA ALA A 171 1.03 -26.97 7.00
C ALA A 171 1.48 -27.92 8.13
N GLY A 172 1.04 -29.18 8.05
CA GLY A 172 1.29 -30.19 9.09
C GLY A 172 0.40 -30.05 10.33
N GLY A 173 -0.64 -29.22 10.27
CA GLY A 173 -1.74 -29.19 11.24
C GLY A 173 -3.04 -29.73 10.65
N SER A 174 -4.01 -30.00 11.52
CA SER A 174 -5.39 -30.38 11.20
C SER A 174 -6.35 -29.76 12.23
N CYS A 175 -7.67 -29.96 12.12
CA CYS A 175 -8.57 -29.46 13.16
C CYS A 175 -8.36 -30.19 14.51
N GLU A 176 -7.96 -31.46 14.47
CA GLU A 176 -7.61 -32.28 15.64
C GLU A 176 -6.25 -31.88 16.24
N GLN A 177 -5.33 -31.39 15.41
CA GLN A 177 -4.03 -30.86 15.83
C GLN A 177 -3.76 -29.52 15.15
N PRO A 178 -4.42 -28.44 15.58
CA PRO A 178 -4.38 -27.18 14.85
C PRO A 178 -3.05 -26.47 15.00
N ARG A 179 -2.25 -26.79 16.03
CA ARG A 179 -0.89 -26.26 16.24
C ARG A 179 -0.85 -24.73 16.17
N HIS A 180 -1.78 -24.07 16.86
CA HIS A 180 -1.94 -22.60 16.86
C HIS A 180 -0.62 -21.86 17.16
N GLN A 181 0.17 -22.35 18.12
CA GLN A 181 1.45 -21.73 18.47
C GLN A 181 2.48 -21.85 17.34
N LEU A 182 2.53 -22.98 16.63
CA LEU A 182 3.43 -23.16 15.49
C LEU A 182 3.03 -22.27 14.31
N ALA A 183 1.73 -22.15 14.04
CA ALA A 183 1.21 -21.25 13.02
C ALA A 183 1.66 -19.81 13.30
N GLY A 184 1.39 -19.28 14.50
CA GLY A 184 1.80 -17.92 14.84
C GLY A 184 3.32 -17.72 14.90
N GLN A 185 4.11 -18.77 15.16
CA GLN A 185 5.57 -18.70 15.05
C GLN A 185 6.03 -18.51 13.60
N ARG A 186 5.46 -19.25 12.64
CA ARG A 186 5.75 -19.11 11.21
C ARG A 186 5.35 -17.73 10.71
N ASP A 187 4.13 -17.32 11.03
CA ASP A 187 3.61 -16.01 10.67
C ASP A 187 4.50 -14.86 11.14
N ARG A 188 4.92 -14.93 12.40
CA ARG A 188 5.85 -13.97 12.97
C ARG A 188 7.19 -13.95 12.25
N MET A 189 7.71 -15.10 11.83
CA MET A 189 8.99 -15.15 11.11
C MET A 189 8.89 -14.40 9.78
N ASP A 190 7.83 -14.65 9.01
CA ASP A 190 7.61 -14.01 7.71
C ASP A 190 7.46 -12.50 7.86
N LEU A 191 6.59 -12.06 8.78
CA LEU A 191 6.27 -10.65 8.95
C LEU A 191 7.45 -9.85 9.53
N LEU A 192 8.23 -10.42 10.44
CA LEU A 192 9.46 -9.78 10.94
C LEU A 192 10.51 -9.64 9.83
N ALA A 193 10.68 -10.68 9.00
CA ALA A 193 11.66 -10.67 7.93
C ALA A 193 11.27 -9.67 6.82
N ALA A 194 9.98 -9.62 6.45
CA ALA A 194 9.43 -8.63 5.54
C ALA A 194 9.64 -7.19 6.08
N LEU A 195 9.24 -6.93 7.32
CA LEU A 195 9.41 -5.62 7.96
C LEU A 195 10.87 -5.17 7.93
N ALA A 196 11.80 -6.06 8.27
CA ALA A 196 13.23 -5.74 8.31
C ALA A 196 13.79 -5.32 6.93
N VAL A 197 13.37 -5.97 5.83
CA VAL A 197 13.76 -5.57 4.47
C VAL A 197 13.13 -4.23 4.09
N LEU A 198 11.84 -4.04 4.40
CA LEU A 198 11.10 -2.84 4.06
C LEU A 198 11.65 -1.60 4.78
N GLN A 199 12.02 -1.69 6.05
CA GLN A 199 12.64 -0.60 6.82
C GLN A 199 14.02 -0.15 6.29
N ARG A 200 14.60 -0.89 5.33
CA ARG A 200 15.84 -0.48 4.63
C ARG A 200 15.58 0.24 3.32
N GLN A 201 14.33 0.28 2.85
CA GLN A 201 13.99 0.98 1.62
C GLN A 201 14.07 2.50 1.81
N PRO A 202 14.58 3.26 0.83
CA PRO A 202 14.77 4.70 0.97
C PRO A 202 13.46 5.48 1.12
N TRP A 203 12.35 4.92 0.66
CA TRP A 203 11.00 5.49 0.76
C TRP A 203 10.27 5.09 2.05
N ALA A 204 10.86 4.24 2.90
CA ALA A 204 10.24 3.73 4.11
C ALA A 204 10.88 4.34 5.37
N SER A 205 10.04 4.86 6.26
CA SER A 205 10.46 5.23 7.61
C SER A 205 10.81 3.97 8.40
N ARG A 206 11.82 4.09 9.27
CA ARG A 206 12.17 3.04 10.22
C ARG A 206 11.27 3.03 11.45
N GLU A 207 10.59 4.15 11.71
CA GLU A 207 9.71 4.35 12.86
C GLU A 207 8.24 4.43 12.43
N ASN A 208 7.34 4.24 13.39
CA ASN A 208 5.89 4.40 13.22
C ASN A 208 5.25 3.44 12.22
N ALA A 209 5.79 2.23 12.11
CA ALA A 209 5.15 1.18 11.34
C ALA A 209 3.89 0.65 12.04
N ILE A 210 2.93 0.20 11.24
CA ILE A 210 1.71 -0.48 11.70
C ILE A 210 1.69 -1.89 11.12
N LEU A 211 1.27 -2.87 11.92
CA LEU A 211 0.95 -4.22 11.43
C LEU A 211 -0.57 -4.34 11.30
N ALA A 212 -1.06 -4.81 10.15
CA ALA A 212 -2.49 -5.02 9.93
C ALA A 212 -2.77 -6.36 9.24
N GLY A 213 -3.87 -7.01 9.60
CA GLY A 213 -4.27 -8.26 8.97
C GLY A 213 -5.71 -8.65 9.26
N MET A 214 -6.28 -9.45 8.36
CA MET A 214 -7.64 -10.00 8.47
C MET A 214 -7.62 -11.50 8.77
N SER A 215 -8.58 -12.02 9.52
CA SER A 215 -8.73 -13.47 9.74
C SER A 215 -7.46 -14.10 10.35
N SER A 216 -6.91 -15.17 9.76
CA SER A 216 -5.62 -15.72 10.19
C SER A 216 -4.47 -14.70 10.11
N GLY A 217 -4.59 -13.68 9.26
CA GLY A 217 -3.68 -12.53 9.20
C GLY A 217 -3.80 -11.62 10.42
N GLY A 218 -5.00 -11.47 10.99
CA GLY A 218 -5.22 -10.76 12.24
C GLY A 218 -4.56 -11.48 13.43
N PHE A 219 -4.66 -12.81 13.46
CA PHE A 219 -3.91 -13.65 14.38
C PHE A 219 -2.38 -13.52 14.18
N ALA A 220 -1.91 -13.52 12.93
CA ALA A 220 -0.50 -13.37 12.56
C ALA A 220 0.13 -12.06 13.06
N VAL A 221 -0.56 -10.92 12.90
CA VAL A 221 -0.03 -9.62 13.35
C VAL A 221 0.01 -9.51 14.87
N LEU A 222 -0.93 -10.15 15.59
CA LEU A 222 -0.87 -10.24 17.05
C LEU A 222 0.28 -11.12 17.51
N ALA A 223 0.49 -12.28 16.88
CA ALA A 223 1.65 -13.13 17.13
C ALA A 223 2.97 -12.40 16.87
N THR A 224 3.01 -11.56 15.85
CA THR A 224 4.19 -10.74 15.50
C THR A 224 4.43 -9.64 16.51
N SER A 225 3.36 -8.97 16.96
CA SER A 225 3.44 -7.89 17.96
C SER A 225 4.02 -8.34 19.31
N ALA A 226 3.86 -9.62 19.65
CA ALA A 226 4.43 -10.24 20.85
C ALA A 226 5.97 -10.17 20.88
N ALA A 227 6.63 -10.01 19.73
CA ALA A 227 8.07 -9.79 19.65
C ALA A 227 8.50 -8.33 19.82
N ASN A 228 7.56 -7.39 19.91
CA ASN A 228 7.79 -5.94 19.97
C ASN A 228 8.80 -5.46 18.92
N PRO A 229 8.49 -5.62 17.62
CA PRO A 229 9.45 -5.34 16.56
C PRO A 229 9.87 -3.86 16.60
N PRO A 230 11.18 -3.54 16.49
CA PRO A 230 11.65 -2.16 16.50
C PRO A 230 10.96 -1.31 15.43
N GLY A 231 10.57 -0.10 15.83
CA GLY A 231 9.94 0.87 14.93
C GLY A 231 8.46 0.60 14.59
N VAL A 232 7.85 -0.45 15.15
CA VAL A 232 6.39 -0.66 15.08
C VAL A 232 5.73 0.08 16.25
N SER A 233 4.67 0.83 15.95
CA SER A 233 3.96 1.65 16.94
C SER A 233 2.53 1.17 17.22
N ALA A 234 1.91 0.39 16.32
CA ALA A 234 0.55 -0.12 16.54
C ALA A 234 0.22 -1.38 15.72
N VAL A 235 -0.87 -2.05 16.10
CA VAL A 235 -1.41 -3.24 15.44
C VAL A 235 -2.89 -3.07 15.17
N ILE A 236 -3.38 -3.50 14.02
CA ILE A 236 -4.81 -3.50 13.68
C ILE A 236 -5.22 -4.91 13.26
N ASN A 237 -6.11 -5.50 14.05
CA ASN A 237 -6.68 -6.81 13.86
C ASN A 237 -8.10 -6.67 13.29
N PHE A 238 -8.32 -7.13 12.05
CA PHE A 238 -9.64 -7.19 11.41
C PHE A 238 -10.18 -8.62 11.48
N ASP A 239 -11.29 -8.86 12.17
CA ASP A 239 -11.96 -10.17 12.27
C ASP A 239 -10.99 -11.34 12.56
N GLY A 240 -9.94 -11.12 13.37
CA GLY A 240 -8.80 -12.03 13.38
C GLY A 240 -8.91 -13.19 14.35
N GLY A 241 -8.92 -14.40 13.81
CA GLY A 241 -8.85 -15.64 14.57
C GLY A 241 -8.17 -16.73 13.76
N ARG A 242 -8.29 -17.97 14.24
CA ARG A 242 -7.82 -19.14 13.49
C ARG A 242 -8.66 -20.37 13.83
N GLY A 243 -8.82 -21.26 12.85
CA GLY A 243 -9.45 -22.57 13.07
C GLY A 243 -10.96 -22.52 13.16
N ALA A 244 -11.62 -21.54 12.52
CA ALA A 244 -13.06 -21.55 12.36
C ALA A 244 -13.52 -22.74 11.51
N ASN A 245 -14.60 -23.38 11.94
CA ASN A 245 -15.29 -24.44 11.21
C ASN A 245 -16.59 -23.91 10.59
N LYS A 246 -17.10 -24.60 9.58
CA LYS A 246 -18.36 -24.24 8.89
C LYS A 246 -19.59 -24.25 9.80
N ASP A 247 -19.55 -25.00 10.89
CA ASP A 247 -20.60 -25.05 11.92
C ASP A 247 -20.45 -23.93 12.97
N LYS A 248 -19.55 -22.98 12.74
CA LYS A 248 -19.21 -21.86 13.63
C LYS A 248 -18.60 -22.33 14.95
N SER A 249 -17.94 -23.49 14.97
CA SER A 249 -17.07 -23.92 16.07
C SER A 249 -15.61 -23.58 15.80
N LEU A 250 -14.74 -23.74 16.81
CA LEU A 250 -13.30 -23.55 16.69
C LEU A 250 -12.56 -24.88 16.87
N CYS A 251 -11.60 -25.16 15.99
CA CYS A 251 -10.59 -26.19 16.18
C CYS A 251 -9.73 -25.83 17.41
N ASP A 252 -9.83 -26.63 18.48
CA ASP A 252 -9.10 -26.43 19.73
C ASP A 252 -9.25 -25.00 20.28
N GLY A 253 -10.49 -24.60 20.62
CA GLY A 253 -10.77 -23.32 21.25
C GLY A 253 -9.86 -23.02 22.46
N PRO A 254 -9.69 -23.94 23.44
CA PRO A 254 -8.79 -23.72 24.57
C PRO A 254 -7.32 -23.48 24.18
N GLY A 255 -6.78 -24.23 23.22
CA GLY A 255 -5.43 -24.01 22.72
C GLY A 255 -5.26 -22.71 21.96
N LEU A 256 -6.29 -22.25 21.23
CA LEU A 256 -6.31 -20.94 20.59
C LEU A 256 -6.29 -19.81 21.64
N LEU A 257 -7.12 -19.91 22.69
CA LEU A 257 -7.10 -18.94 23.78
C LEU A 257 -5.74 -18.88 24.48
N THR A 258 -5.10 -20.04 24.68
CA THR A 258 -3.74 -20.12 25.21
C THR A 258 -2.72 -19.39 24.32
N ALA A 259 -2.91 -19.39 22.99
CA ALA A 259 -2.07 -18.62 22.09
C ALA A 259 -2.27 -17.10 22.26
N PHE A 260 -3.52 -16.63 22.30
CA PHE A 260 -3.84 -15.22 22.55
C PHE A 260 -3.31 -14.72 23.90
N GLU A 261 -3.46 -15.52 24.96
CA GLU A 261 -2.87 -15.23 26.29
C GLU A 261 -1.34 -14.99 26.18
N ARG A 262 -0.62 -15.88 25.48
CA ARG A 262 0.83 -15.77 25.32
C ARG A 262 1.25 -14.51 24.57
N TYR A 263 0.48 -14.14 23.55
CA TYR A 263 0.74 -12.89 22.81
C TYR A 263 0.51 -11.69 23.72
N GLY A 264 -0.59 -11.67 24.48
CA GLY A 264 -0.89 -10.61 25.43
C GLY A 264 0.15 -10.45 26.54
N ALA A 265 0.74 -11.55 27.01
CA ALA A 265 1.78 -11.53 28.04
C ALA A 265 3.02 -10.71 27.65
N THR A 266 3.33 -10.65 26.35
CA THR A 266 4.61 -10.13 25.84
C THR A 266 4.47 -8.92 24.93
N ALA A 267 3.34 -8.76 24.24
CA ALA A 267 3.06 -7.58 23.43
C ALA A 267 2.98 -6.32 24.30
N ARG A 268 3.59 -5.23 23.83
CA ARG A 268 3.57 -3.91 24.47
C ARG A 268 2.98 -2.83 23.55
N LEU A 269 2.70 -3.19 22.31
CA LEU A 269 2.14 -2.29 21.31
C LEU A 269 0.62 -2.12 21.54
N PRO A 270 0.07 -0.90 21.38
CA PRO A 270 -1.37 -0.70 21.33
C PRO A 270 -1.95 -1.43 20.12
N SER A 271 -3.13 -2.02 20.30
CA SER A 271 -3.83 -2.70 19.21
C SER A 271 -5.30 -2.33 19.11
N LEU A 272 -5.84 -2.31 17.90
CA LEU A 272 -7.26 -2.14 17.61
C LEU A 272 -7.82 -3.42 17.01
N TRP A 273 -8.92 -3.92 17.57
CA TRP A 273 -9.57 -5.15 17.15
C TRP A 273 -10.96 -4.81 16.64
N LEU A 274 -11.21 -5.08 15.36
CA LEU A 274 -12.44 -4.74 14.67
C LEU A 274 -13.16 -6.03 14.28
N TYR A 275 -14.37 -6.26 14.79
CA TYR A 275 -15.15 -7.47 14.49
C TYR A 275 -16.53 -7.14 13.93
N SER A 276 -16.88 -7.65 12.75
CA SER A 276 -18.19 -7.38 12.14
C SER A 276 -19.33 -8.12 12.82
N ALA A 277 -20.45 -7.44 13.04
CA ALA A 277 -21.63 -7.99 13.71
C ALA A 277 -22.23 -9.22 13.01
N ASN A 278 -21.99 -9.40 11.70
CA ASN A 278 -22.43 -10.56 10.92
C ASN A 278 -21.26 -11.42 10.40
N ASP A 279 -20.09 -11.35 11.04
CA ASP A 279 -19.01 -12.30 10.79
C ASP A 279 -19.51 -13.75 11.09
N GLN A 280 -19.37 -14.63 10.10
CA GLN A 280 -19.79 -16.03 10.17
C GLN A 280 -18.66 -16.99 10.56
N ASP A 281 -17.42 -16.53 10.55
CA ASP A 281 -16.20 -17.29 10.85
C ASP A 281 -15.72 -17.00 12.28
N PHE A 282 -15.62 -15.73 12.67
CA PHE A 282 -15.31 -15.29 14.03
C PHE A 282 -16.32 -14.26 14.52
N SER A 283 -17.42 -14.75 15.10
CA SER A 283 -18.45 -13.85 15.63
C SER A 283 -17.88 -12.85 16.63
N PRO A 284 -18.53 -11.68 16.83
CA PRO A 284 -18.09 -10.70 17.82
C PRO A 284 -17.87 -11.26 19.23
N ASP A 285 -18.65 -12.28 19.63
CA ASP A 285 -18.52 -12.92 20.93
C ASP A 285 -17.26 -13.82 21.01
N MET A 286 -16.90 -14.51 19.92
CA MET A 286 -15.60 -15.18 19.84
C MET A 286 -14.47 -14.17 19.89
N GLY A 287 -14.57 -13.08 19.12
CA GLY A 287 -13.61 -11.98 19.12
C GLY A 287 -13.41 -11.39 20.51
N ARG A 288 -14.50 -11.15 21.26
CA ARG A 288 -14.45 -10.72 22.66
C ARG A 288 -13.74 -11.73 23.57
N THR A 289 -13.99 -13.02 23.38
CA THR A 289 -13.30 -14.08 24.15
C THR A 289 -11.80 -14.08 23.87
N PHE A 290 -11.38 -13.92 22.61
CA PHE A 290 -9.97 -13.81 22.23
C PHE A 290 -9.32 -12.55 22.82
N TYR A 291 -10.03 -11.42 22.75
CA TYR A 291 -9.62 -10.13 23.28
C TYR A 291 -9.42 -10.18 24.80
N ASP A 292 -10.35 -10.80 25.54
CA ASP A 292 -10.26 -10.93 27.00
C ASP A 292 -9.09 -11.82 27.40
N ALA A 293 -8.84 -12.90 26.66
CA ALA A 293 -7.68 -13.77 26.87
C ALA A 293 -6.35 -13.01 26.66
N TYR A 294 -6.26 -12.20 25.60
CA TYR A 294 -5.11 -11.34 25.32
C TYR A 294 -4.90 -10.27 26.40
N ARG A 295 -5.96 -9.55 26.79
CA ARG A 295 -5.88 -8.46 27.79
C ARG A 295 -5.62 -8.95 29.20
N ARG A 296 -6.13 -10.11 29.59
CA ARG A 296 -5.91 -10.70 30.93
C ARG A 296 -4.41 -10.92 31.23
N GLN A 297 -3.60 -11.11 30.20
CA GLN A 297 -2.15 -11.27 30.34
C GLN A 297 -1.37 -9.94 30.19
N GLY A 298 -2.04 -8.80 30.05
CA GLY A 298 -1.42 -7.48 29.98
C GLY A 298 -1.34 -6.88 28.58
N GLY A 299 -1.89 -7.53 27.56
CA GLY A 299 -1.95 -6.99 26.22
C GLY A 299 -2.78 -5.70 26.16
N SER A 300 -2.31 -4.69 25.42
CA SER A 300 -3.04 -3.44 25.18
C SER A 300 -3.90 -3.57 23.93
N ALA A 301 -5.23 -3.52 24.09
CA ALA A 301 -6.16 -3.64 22.97
C ALA A 301 -7.43 -2.82 23.20
N GLU A 302 -7.97 -2.24 22.13
CA GLU A 302 -9.33 -1.72 22.02
C GLU A 302 -10.18 -2.67 21.17
N PHE A 303 -11.37 -3.04 21.65
CA PHE A 303 -12.33 -3.84 20.89
C PHE A 303 -13.44 -2.94 20.32
N ARG A 304 -13.75 -3.11 19.03
CA ARG A 304 -14.87 -2.47 18.35
C ARG A 304 -15.66 -3.50 17.57
N GLU A 305 -16.95 -3.55 17.87
CA GLU A 305 -17.91 -4.24 17.02
C GLU A 305 -18.29 -3.32 15.86
N MET A 306 -18.08 -3.79 14.63
CA MET A 306 -18.41 -3.10 13.40
C MET A 306 -19.83 -3.46 12.95
N PRO A 307 -20.53 -2.57 12.21
CA PRO A 307 -21.83 -2.89 11.64
C PRO A 307 -21.79 -4.14 10.74
N PRO A 308 -22.93 -4.78 10.45
CA PRO A 308 -22.97 -5.85 9.47
C PRO A 308 -22.46 -5.40 8.10
N PHE A 309 -21.67 -6.24 7.43
CA PHE A 309 -21.20 -6.03 6.06
C PHE A 309 -21.59 -7.20 5.17
N GLY A 310 -22.20 -6.91 4.02
CA GLY A 310 -22.62 -7.93 3.05
C GLY A 310 -23.44 -9.06 3.67
N LYS A 311 -23.21 -10.29 3.22
CA LYS A 311 -23.83 -11.52 3.78
C LYS A 311 -23.00 -12.14 4.91
N ASN A 312 -21.67 -12.12 4.75
CA ASN A 312 -20.70 -12.50 5.76
C ASN A 312 -19.80 -11.29 6.00
N GLY A 313 -19.77 -10.82 7.25
CA GLY A 313 -18.97 -9.68 7.67
C GLY A 313 -17.47 -9.91 7.52
N HIS A 314 -17.02 -11.17 7.55
CA HIS A 314 -15.63 -11.60 7.65
C HIS A 314 -14.68 -11.06 6.55
N VAL A 315 -15.22 -10.51 5.46
CA VAL A 315 -14.47 -10.05 4.29
C VAL A 315 -14.35 -8.52 4.22
N PHE A 316 -14.74 -7.79 5.28
CA PHE A 316 -14.90 -6.35 5.19
C PHE A 316 -13.57 -5.59 4.99
N MET A 317 -12.44 -6.09 5.48
CA MET A 317 -11.14 -5.46 5.20
C MET A 317 -10.82 -5.48 3.70
N ASP A 318 -11.12 -6.59 3.02
CA ASP A 318 -10.84 -6.80 1.60
C ASP A 318 -11.83 -6.08 0.67
N SER A 319 -13.08 -5.97 1.09
CA SER A 319 -14.21 -5.63 0.21
C SER A 319 -15.01 -4.39 0.60
N ALA A 320 -14.96 -3.94 1.86
CA ALA A 320 -15.73 -2.77 2.28
C ALA A 320 -15.05 -1.47 1.82
N PRO A 321 -15.84 -0.45 1.44
CA PRO A 321 -15.27 0.86 1.15
C PRO A 321 -14.60 1.45 2.39
N GLU A 322 -13.56 2.26 2.19
CA GLU A 322 -12.81 2.94 3.25
C GLU A 322 -13.73 3.61 4.29
N ALA A 323 -14.78 4.29 3.85
CA ALA A 323 -15.75 4.98 4.70
C ALA A 323 -16.47 4.05 5.72
N PHE A 324 -16.48 2.73 5.50
CA PHE A 324 -17.09 1.76 6.41
C PHE A 324 -16.28 1.59 7.71
N TRP A 325 -14.96 1.64 7.64
CA TRP A 325 -14.08 1.28 8.76
C TRP A 325 -13.05 2.36 9.12
N TRP A 326 -12.72 3.26 8.19
CA TRP A 326 -11.63 4.22 8.37
C TRP A 326 -11.87 5.16 9.54
N GLN A 327 -13.10 5.60 9.80
CA GLN A 327 -13.38 6.49 10.95
C GLN A 327 -12.95 5.86 12.28
N THR A 328 -13.21 4.55 12.46
CA THR A 328 -12.80 3.81 13.65
C THR A 328 -11.28 3.67 13.73
N VAL A 329 -10.64 3.36 12.60
CA VAL A 329 -9.17 3.25 12.52
C VAL A 329 -8.51 4.61 12.77
N SER A 330 -8.98 5.69 12.13
CA SER A 330 -8.41 7.03 12.26
C SER A 330 -8.47 7.55 13.69
N ALA A 331 -9.55 7.25 14.43
CA ALA A 331 -9.66 7.62 15.84
C ALA A 331 -8.57 6.93 16.68
N PHE A 332 -8.32 5.65 16.44
CA PHE A 332 -7.24 4.89 17.09
C PHE A 332 -5.85 5.41 16.69
N LEU A 333 -5.62 5.68 15.40
CA LEU A 333 -4.35 6.24 14.93
C LEU A 333 -4.08 7.62 15.56
N GLN A 334 -5.09 8.48 15.59
CA GLN A 334 -5.00 9.79 16.23
C GLN A 334 -4.66 9.68 17.72
N ALA A 335 -5.32 8.76 18.46
CA ALA A 335 -5.06 8.53 19.88
C ALA A 335 -3.63 8.02 20.16
N ASN A 336 -2.99 7.39 19.17
CA ASN A 336 -1.62 6.89 19.26
C ASN A 336 -0.60 7.78 18.53
N HIS A 337 -0.96 9.02 18.18
CA HIS A 337 -0.10 10.00 17.50
C HIS A 337 0.45 9.53 16.15
N LEU A 338 -0.30 8.68 15.44
CA LEU A 338 0.03 8.18 14.11
C LEU A 338 -0.71 8.97 13.02
N PRO A 339 -0.17 9.06 11.79
CA PRO A 339 -0.87 9.73 10.69
C PRO A 339 -2.26 9.15 10.44
N TYR A 340 -3.23 10.02 10.21
CA TYR A 340 -4.63 9.62 9.96
C TYR A 340 -5.37 10.60 9.06
N GLN A 341 -4.74 11.72 8.70
CA GLN A 341 -5.33 12.76 7.85
C GLN A 341 -5.08 12.44 6.39
N GLU A 342 -6.09 12.71 5.56
CA GLU A 342 -5.98 12.50 4.12
C GLU A 342 -4.97 13.50 3.54
N VAL A 343 -3.97 12.96 2.84
CA VAL A 343 -2.92 13.74 2.14
C VAL A 343 -2.99 13.59 0.63
N VAL A 344 -3.70 12.56 0.13
CA VAL A 344 -4.00 12.39 -1.30
C VAL A 344 -5.49 12.09 -1.49
N SER A 345 -6.16 12.99 -2.21
CA SER A 345 -7.52 12.80 -2.66
C SER A 345 -7.55 12.14 -4.02
N LEU A 346 -8.40 11.12 -4.14
CA LEU A 346 -8.63 10.45 -5.40
C LEU A 346 -9.66 11.22 -6.22
N PRO A 347 -9.48 11.30 -7.55
CA PRO A 347 -10.47 11.91 -8.42
C PRO A 347 -11.77 11.11 -8.38
N ASP A 348 -12.90 11.81 -8.52
CA ASP A 348 -14.17 11.16 -8.78
C ASP A 348 -14.23 10.71 -10.25
N THR A 349 -14.07 9.42 -10.49
CA THR A 349 -14.22 8.84 -11.82
C THR A 349 -15.70 8.55 -12.10
N THR A 350 -16.25 9.13 -13.16
CA THR A 350 -17.58 8.77 -13.67
C THR A 350 -17.45 8.05 -15.00
N LEU A 351 -17.83 6.77 -15.03
CA LEU A 351 -17.94 6.00 -16.26
C LEU A 351 -19.37 6.08 -16.80
N PRO A 352 -19.59 6.26 -18.12
CA PRO A 352 -20.92 6.20 -18.70
C PRO A 352 -21.58 4.85 -18.38
N VAL A 353 -22.89 4.83 -18.14
CA VAL A 353 -23.61 3.58 -17.89
C VAL A 353 -23.84 2.86 -19.22
N PRO A 354 -23.42 1.59 -19.39
CA PRO A 354 -23.67 0.87 -20.63
C PRO A 354 -25.18 0.64 -20.83
N ALA A 355 -25.70 1.03 -22.00
CA ALA A 355 -27.12 0.92 -22.34
C ALA A 355 -27.64 -0.54 -22.39
N ALA A 356 -26.73 -1.50 -22.55
CA ALA A 356 -27.05 -2.91 -22.75
C ALA A 356 -27.14 -3.72 -21.44
N LEU A 357 -27.17 -3.10 -20.26
CA LEU A 357 -27.20 -3.83 -18.99
C LEU A 357 -28.62 -4.23 -18.56
N ASN A 358 -28.76 -5.47 -18.04
CA ASN A 358 -29.95 -5.84 -17.27
C ASN A 358 -29.89 -5.23 -15.85
N LYS A 359 -30.97 -5.41 -15.06
CA LYS A 359 -31.06 -4.87 -13.69
C LYS A 359 -29.89 -5.29 -12.79
N ALA A 360 -29.49 -6.56 -12.83
CA ALA A 360 -28.37 -7.06 -12.03
C ALA A 360 -27.04 -6.46 -12.49
N GLY A 361 -26.85 -6.30 -13.80
CA GLY A 361 -25.68 -5.67 -14.40
C GLY A 361 -25.58 -4.19 -14.06
N ALA A 362 -26.71 -3.47 -14.00
CA ALA A 362 -26.72 -2.07 -13.57
C ALA A 362 -26.26 -1.91 -12.12
N GLU A 363 -26.71 -2.77 -11.20
CA GLU A 363 -26.22 -2.78 -9.82
C GLU A 363 -24.75 -3.19 -9.73
N ALA A 364 -24.32 -4.19 -10.50
CA ALA A 364 -22.92 -4.59 -10.56
C ALA A 364 -22.02 -3.48 -11.11
N PHE A 365 -22.50 -2.73 -12.11
CA PHE A 365 -21.77 -1.59 -12.68
C PHE A 365 -21.68 -0.42 -11.70
N LYS A 366 -22.73 -0.17 -10.92
CA LYS A 366 -22.70 0.79 -9.80
C LYS A 366 -21.67 0.39 -8.74
N HIS A 367 -21.59 -0.90 -8.41
CA HIS A 367 -20.55 -1.40 -7.51
C HIS A 367 -19.15 -1.28 -8.12
N TYR A 368 -18.98 -1.62 -9.40
CA TYR A 368 -17.72 -1.51 -10.12
C TYR A 368 -17.17 -0.08 -10.12
N THR A 369 -18.03 0.90 -10.40
CA THR A 369 -17.67 2.32 -10.45
C THR A 369 -17.38 2.90 -9.07
N SER A 370 -18.06 2.42 -8.01
CA SER A 370 -17.78 2.86 -6.64
C SER A 370 -16.59 2.17 -5.99
N SER A 371 -16.20 0.99 -6.49
CA SER A 371 -15.03 0.24 -6.04
C SER A 371 -13.73 0.95 -6.42
N ARG A 372 -13.08 1.56 -5.44
CA ARG A 372 -11.76 2.22 -5.56
C ARG A 372 -10.64 1.17 -5.53
N LEU A 373 -10.63 0.28 -6.52
CA LEU A 373 -9.64 -0.79 -6.68
C LEU A 373 -8.85 -0.58 -7.97
N TYR A 374 -7.56 -0.91 -7.94
CA TYR A 374 -6.66 -0.74 -9.07
C TYR A 374 -6.97 -1.71 -10.22
N GLU A 375 -6.88 -3.02 -9.95
CA GLU A 375 -7.04 -4.06 -10.97
C GLU A 375 -8.49 -4.57 -10.97
N LYS A 376 -9.33 -3.89 -11.75
CA LYS A 376 -10.73 -4.26 -11.97
C LYS A 376 -11.09 -4.15 -13.44
N ALA A 377 -12.00 -4.98 -13.93
CA ALA A 377 -12.53 -4.84 -15.29
C ALA A 377 -14.02 -5.16 -15.34
N PHE A 378 -14.68 -4.62 -16.36
CA PHE A 378 -16.10 -4.83 -16.60
C PHE A 378 -16.32 -5.17 -18.08
N ALA A 379 -17.07 -6.25 -18.33
CA ALA A 379 -17.45 -6.72 -19.64
C ALA A 379 -18.97 -6.66 -19.81
N ILE A 380 -19.41 -6.42 -21.05
CA ILE A 380 -20.81 -6.36 -21.44
C ILE A 380 -21.06 -7.27 -22.63
N GLY A 381 -22.26 -7.81 -22.75
CA GLY A 381 -22.67 -8.66 -23.86
C GLY A 381 -24.13 -8.42 -24.28
N PRO A 382 -24.60 -9.12 -25.31
CA PRO A 382 -25.98 -9.08 -25.76
C PRO A 382 -26.97 -9.47 -24.65
N GLU A 383 -28.23 -9.08 -24.83
CA GLU A 383 -29.36 -9.48 -23.96
C GLU A 383 -29.18 -9.14 -22.46
N GLY A 384 -28.30 -8.19 -22.13
CA GLY A 384 -28.05 -7.87 -20.72
C GLY A 384 -26.91 -8.64 -20.08
N ALA A 385 -26.17 -9.48 -20.81
CA ALA A 385 -25.03 -10.21 -20.26
C ALA A 385 -23.93 -9.25 -19.78
N TRP A 386 -23.27 -9.61 -18.68
CA TRP A 386 -22.21 -8.82 -18.09
C TRP A 386 -21.29 -9.69 -17.26
N GLY A 387 -20.07 -9.20 -17.02
CA GLY A 387 -19.12 -9.82 -16.12
C GLY A 387 -18.22 -8.75 -15.50
N SER A 388 -17.77 -8.99 -14.28
CA SER A 388 -16.84 -8.09 -13.59
C SER A 388 -15.76 -8.90 -12.90
N ALA A 389 -14.55 -8.39 -12.89
CA ALA A 389 -13.44 -8.97 -12.14
C ALA A 389 -12.80 -7.91 -11.26
N TYR A 390 -12.32 -8.34 -10.10
CA TYR A 390 -11.61 -7.54 -9.12
C TYR A 390 -10.40 -8.33 -8.62
N TRP A 391 -9.40 -7.63 -8.09
CA TRP A 391 -8.24 -8.23 -7.43
C TRP A 391 -7.41 -9.17 -8.32
N ALA A 392 -7.51 -9.05 -9.63
CA ALA A 392 -6.60 -9.75 -10.53
C ALA A 392 -5.19 -9.18 -10.40
N ARG A 393 -4.16 -9.89 -10.88
CA ARG A 393 -2.77 -9.41 -10.79
C ARG A 393 -2.53 -8.19 -11.69
N THR A 394 -3.17 -8.17 -12.85
CA THR A 394 -3.09 -7.09 -13.84
C THR A 394 -4.47 -6.71 -14.38
N GLY A 395 -4.57 -5.54 -15.00
CA GLY A 395 -5.79 -5.10 -15.70
C GLY A 395 -6.17 -6.03 -16.85
N ASP A 396 -5.19 -6.64 -17.52
CA ASP A 396 -5.43 -7.62 -18.59
C ASP A 396 -5.94 -8.97 -18.05
N ASP A 397 -5.46 -9.41 -16.88
CA ASP A 397 -6.02 -10.56 -16.19
C ASP A 397 -7.46 -10.28 -15.75
N ALA A 398 -7.72 -9.09 -15.18
CA ALA A 398 -9.07 -8.68 -14.79
C ALA A 398 -10.00 -8.66 -16.02
N ALA A 399 -9.53 -8.10 -17.13
CA ALA A 399 -10.25 -8.09 -18.38
C ALA A 399 -10.60 -9.50 -18.86
N SER A 400 -9.64 -10.42 -18.85
CA SER A 400 -9.83 -11.81 -19.26
C SER A 400 -10.88 -12.51 -18.39
N ILE A 401 -10.80 -12.35 -17.07
CA ILE A 401 -11.77 -12.93 -16.11
C ILE A 401 -13.16 -12.31 -16.29
N ALA A 402 -13.25 -10.99 -16.49
CA ALA A 402 -14.53 -10.31 -16.70
C ALA A 402 -15.22 -10.80 -17.98
N LEU A 403 -14.46 -11.01 -19.06
CA LEU A 403 -14.97 -11.62 -20.30
C LEU A 403 -15.43 -13.06 -20.08
N GLU A 404 -14.66 -13.86 -19.35
CA GLU A 404 -15.03 -15.25 -19.04
C GLU A 404 -16.36 -15.32 -18.26
N TYR A 405 -16.51 -14.50 -17.22
CA TYR A 405 -17.76 -14.41 -16.48
C TYR A 405 -18.92 -13.91 -17.34
N CYS A 406 -18.70 -12.89 -18.18
CA CYS A 406 -19.73 -12.43 -19.10
C CYS A 406 -20.19 -13.56 -20.03
N ASN A 407 -19.26 -14.29 -20.64
CA ASN A 407 -19.56 -15.38 -21.56
C ASN A 407 -20.22 -16.58 -20.88
N THR A 408 -19.97 -16.80 -19.59
CA THR A 408 -20.60 -17.88 -18.81
C THR A 408 -22.11 -17.67 -18.64
N PHE A 409 -22.54 -16.42 -18.49
CA PHE A 409 -23.97 -16.07 -18.31
C PHE A 409 -24.62 -15.55 -19.59
N ASN A 410 -23.86 -15.49 -20.69
CA ASN A 410 -24.37 -15.10 -22.00
C ASN A 410 -25.27 -16.19 -22.59
N ARG A 411 -26.46 -15.80 -23.04
CA ARG A 411 -27.43 -16.68 -23.70
C ARG A 411 -27.40 -16.57 -25.22
N GLY A 412 -26.69 -15.57 -25.77
CA GLY A 412 -26.43 -15.43 -27.20
C GLY A 412 -25.21 -16.22 -27.67
N ASP A 413 -24.69 -15.88 -28.85
CA ASP A 413 -23.52 -16.55 -29.43
C ASP A 413 -22.28 -16.45 -28.51
N LYS A 414 -21.59 -17.59 -28.31
CA LYS A 414 -20.34 -17.64 -27.54
C LYS A 414 -19.32 -16.67 -28.14
N GLY A 415 -18.73 -15.81 -27.30
CA GLY A 415 -17.74 -14.81 -27.73
C GLY A 415 -18.33 -13.45 -28.13
N SER A 416 -19.63 -13.22 -27.95
CA SER A 416 -20.26 -11.91 -28.20
C SER A 416 -20.09 -10.88 -27.06
N CYS A 417 -19.51 -11.28 -25.93
CA CYS A 417 -19.11 -10.34 -24.88
C CYS A 417 -17.87 -9.54 -25.29
N ARG A 418 -17.88 -8.26 -24.93
CA ARG A 418 -16.79 -7.30 -25.18
C ARG A 418 -16.40 -6.59 -23.89
N LEU A 419 -15.15 -6.11 -23.83
CA LEU A 419 -14.71 -5.30 -22.70
C LEU A 419 -15.34 -3.93 -22.77
N TYR A 420 -15.87 -3.49 -21.65
CA TYR A 420 -16.36 -2.13 -21.49
C TYR A 420 -15.29 -1.24 -20.86
N ALA A 421 -14.74 -1.66 -19.72
CA ALA A 421 -13.77 -0.88 -18.96
C ALA A 421 -12.68 -1.75 -18.33
N ILE A 422 -11.49 -1.17 -18.21
CA ILE A 422 -10.36 -1.68 -17.40
C ILE A 422 -9.95 -0.54 -16.46
N GLY A 423 -9.84 -0.83 -15.18
CA GLY A 423 -9.67 0.17 -14.12
C GLY A 423 -10.81 1.18 -14.16
N ASP A 424 -10.45 2.44 -14.37
CA ASP A 424 -11.36 3.58 -14.43
C ASP A 424 -11.44 4.18 -15.85
N ALA A 425 -11.09 3.40 -16.88
CA ALA A 425 -11.09 3.82 -18.27
C ALA A 425 -11.98 2.94 -19.16
N VAL A 426 -12.77 3.56 -20.04
CA VAL A 426 -13.54 2.87 -21.09
C VAL A 426 -12.58 2.41 -22.19
N VAL A 427 -12.65 1.13 -22.56
CA VAL A 427 -11.74 0.52 -23.56
C VAL A 427 -12.45 -0.14 -24.75
N LEU A 428 -13.80 -0.22 -24.72
CA LEU A 428 -14.70 -0.76 -25.75
C LEU A 428 -14.00 -1.55 -26.87
N ARG A 429 -13.69 -2.84 -26.62
CA ARG A 429 -13.02 -3.74 -27.57
C ARG A 429 -13.41 -5.19 -27.38
#